data_AF-A0A3N5VLB3-F1
#
_entry.id   AF-A0A3N5VLB3-F1
#
_cell.length_a   1.000
_cell.length_b   1.000
_cell.length_c   1.000
_cell.angle_alpha   90.00
_cell.angle_beta   90.00
_cell.angle_gamma   90.00
#
_symmetry.space_group_name_H-M   'P 1'
#
loop_
_entity.id
_entity.type
_entity.pdbx_description
1 polymer ?
#
loop_
_entity_poly.entity_id
_entity_poly.type
_entity_poly.pdbx_seq_one_letter_code
_entity_poly.pdbx_strand_id
1 'polypeptide(L)'
;MNQAADRELMQNGGFEDELSGTWSLWCDTKSGCAAKAERDMRIKYSGEAAARITITGAGRQGGIEFTQSRRSLEQGKSYNSTFWARASRPMELLVISSKGSPNWDNYGLSQTVPLTTQWQSVTLTFEARRTVQDARIQFLFGGETGQVWIDEVSLKERGEEVFRRDFQHGLVLLNGTRRRQTVDVGDGYMHLKGAQAPKYQYILDDGGNEGFQTTGPWQEIELGTKEWHAIPPYYHAWNNRCHELTGSTGEATWDLDLRGPGQYTIQVWWAAAPDANEWTKQAAYEVVAAGRVLAGATLDQSQAGDQWHTIAADLSLAPQDKPCVRLKNGGGGVLVADALHVFSAERYNDGEAVQRVTLEPMDGIILGRIETRGP
;
A
#
# COMPACT_ATOMS: atom_id res chain seq x y z
N MET A 1 -21.80 -7.24 10.11
CA MET A 1 -21.17 -6.14 10.87
C MET A 1 -19.98 -6.69 11.61
N ASN A 2 -18.80 -6.16 11.31
CA ASN A 2 -17.49 -6.65 11.71
C ASN A 2 -17.21 -6.43 13.20
N GLN A 3 -17.04 -7.51 13.96
CA GLN A 3 -16.55 -7.47 15.35
C GLN A 3 -15.03 -7.27 15.43
N ALA A 4 -14.29 -7.36 14.31
CA ALA A 4 -12.83 -7.28 14.29
C ALA A 4 -12.27 -5.84 14.38
N ALA A 5 -13.00 -4.84 13.87
CA ALA A 5 -12.52 -3.45 13.73
C ALA A 5 -12.30 -2.69 15.05
N ASP A 6 -12.83 -3.19 16.17
CA ASP A 6 -12.76 -2.51 17.47
C ASP A 6 -11.82 -3.19 18.48
N ARG A 7 -11.18 -4.31 18.11
CA ARG A 7 -10.28 -5.02 19.02
C ARG A 7 -9.00 -4.22 19.21
N GLU A 8 -8.80 -3.74 20.44
CA GLU A 8 -7.54 -3.17 20.89
C GLU A 8 -6.44 -4.24 20.90
N LEU A 9 -5.32 -3.94 20.23
CA LEU A 9 -4.14 -4.80 20.17
C LEU A 9 -3.04 -4.31 21.12
N MET A 10 -3.10 -3.09 21.64
CA MET A 10 -2.19 -2.61 22.67
C MET A 10 -2.68 -2.97 24.07
N GLN A 11 -1.74 -3.09 24.99
CA GLN A 11 -2.02 -3.27 26.42
C GLN A 11 -1.42 -2.09 27.18
N ASN A 12 -2.09 -1.67 28.25
CA ASN A 12 -1.62 -0.55 29.08
C ASN A 12 -1.23 0.68 28.22
N GLY A 13 -2.09 1.04 27.28
CA GLY A 13 -1.86 2.13 26.32
C GLY A 13 -1.95 3.51 26.95
N GLY A 14 -2.82 3.68 27.95
CA GLY A 14 -2.91 4.88 28.79
C GLY A 14 -1.92 4.89 29.97
N PHE A 15 -1.05 3.87 30.10
CA PHE A 15 0.00 3.82 31.13
C PHE A 15 -0.52 3.94 32.58
N GLU A 16 -1.72 3.43 32.83
CA GLU A 16 -2.37 3.40 34.15
C GLU A 16 -1.81 2.32 35.07
N ASP A 17 -1.21 1.28 34.49
CA ASP A 17 -0.47 0.23 35.19
C ASP A 17 1.04 0.45 35.06
N GLU A 18 1.82 -0.28 35.86
CA GLU A 18 3.29 -0.28 35.74
C GLU A 18 3.74 -0.63 34.31
N LEU A 19 4.83 0.02 33.86
CA LEU A 19 5.40 -0.26 32.55
C LEU A 19 5.99 -1.68 32.48
N SER A 20 6.54 -2.18 33.59
CA SER A 20 7.13 -3.52 33.68
C SER A 20 6.15 -4.61 33.26
N GLY A 21 6.58 -5.47 32.33
CA GLY A 21 5.79 -6.60 31.84
C GLY A 21 4.88 -6.27 30.65
N THR A 22 4.59 -5.01 30.37
CA THR A 22 3.77 -4.57 29.21
C THR A 22 4.59 -3.77 28.20
N TRP A 23 5.47 -2.90 28.68
CA TRP A 23 6.36 -2.06 27.89
C TRP A 23 7.82 -2.29 28.28
N SER A 24 8.71 -2.20 27.31
CA SER A 24 10.14 -2.35 27.52
C SER A 24 10.90 -1.18 26.91
N LEU A 25 11.92 -0.70 27.63
CA LEU A 25 12.90 0.24 27.08
C LEU A 25 14.20 -0.52 26.79
N TRP A 26 14.72 -0.35 25.58
CA TRP A 26 16.06 -0.79 25.21
C TRP A 26 16.91 0.41 24.79
N CYS A 27 18.21 0.36 25.10
CA CYS A 27 19.19 1.39 24.74
C CYS A 27 20.47 0.74 24.22
N ASP A 28 20.99 1.20 23.10
CA ASP A 28 22.33 0.86 22.60
C ASP A 28 23.40 1.63 23.38
N THR A 29 23.68 1.20 24.61
CA THR A 29 24.64 1.87 25.51
C THR A 29 26.06 1.89 24.94
N LYS A 30 26.40 0.95 24.04
CA LYS A 30 27.70 0.92 23.34
C LYS A 30 27.85 2.07 22.34
N SER A 31 26.73 2.57 21.82
CA SER A 31 26.68 3.73 20.91
C SER A 31 26.39 5.05 21.63
N GLY A 32 26.53 5.10 22.96
CA GLY A 32 26.32 6.30 23.76
C GLY A 32 24.85 6.64 24.04
N CYS A 33 23.91 5.73 23.76
CA CYS A 33 22.51 5.90 24.12
C CYS A 33 22.29 5.66 25.61
N ALA A 34 21.57 6.58 26.27
CA ALA A 34 21.13 6.43 27.65
C ALA A 34 19.76 7.07 27.82
N ALA A 35 18.79 6.28 28.26
CA ALA A 35 17.45 6.77 28.56
C ALA A 35 16.81 5.98 29.70
N LYS A 36 15.76 6.57 30.29
CA LYS A 36 14.91 5.95 31.30
C LYS A 36 13.44 6.15 30.92
N ALA A 37 12.64 5.08 31.03
CA ALA A 37 11.20 5.13 30.88
C ALA A 37 10.56 4.96 32.26
N GLU A 38 9.62 5.84 32.59
CA GLU A 38 8.88 5.79 33.85
C GLU A 38 7.49 6.41 33.66
N ARG A 39 6.58 6.12 34.60
CA ARG A 39 5.28 6.78 34.64
C ARG A 39 5.43 8.19 35.20
N ASP A 40 4.84 9.17 34.52
CA ASP A 40 4.75 10.55 35.00
C ASP A 40 3.29 10.87 35.33
N MET A 41 2.99 11.03 36.61
CA MET A 41 1.65 11.35 37.10
C MET A 41 1.32 12.84 37.03
N ARG A 42 2.30 13.70 36.69
CA ARG A 42 2.14 15.16 36.64
C ARG A 42 1.89 15.65 35.23
N ILE A 43 2.68 15.18 34.27
CA ILE A 43 2.55 15.54 32.85
C ILE A 43 1.95 14.35 32.13
N LYS A 44 0.65 14.42 31.88
CA LYS A 44 -0.17 13.39 31.22
C LYS A 44 -1.18 14.05 30.29
N TYR A 45 -1.70 13.28 29.33
CA TYR A 45 -2.78 13.74 28.47
C TYR A 45 -4.14 13.36 29.06
N SER A 46 -4.25 12.10 29.49
CA SER A 46 -5.46 11.49 30.03
C SER A 46 -5.13 10.70 31.30
N GLY A 47 -6.16 10.21 32.00
CA GLY A 47 -6.01 9.31 33.14
C GLY A 47 -5.10 9.80 34.28
N GLU A 48 -4.37 8.88 34.93
CA GLU A 48 -3.51 9.17 36.09
C GLU A 48 -2.03 9.29 35.71
N ALA A 49 -1.58 8.77 34.56
CA ALA A 49 -0.18 8.87 34.15
C ALA A 49 0.03 8.85 32.64
N ALA A 50 1.20 9.29 32.20
CA ALA A 50 1.74 9.03 30.86
C ALA A 50 3.11 8.34 30.95
N ALA A 51 3.56 7.67 29.89
CA ALA A 51 4.92 7.19 29.80
C ALA A 51 5.87 8.36 29.49
N ARG A 52 6.81 8.63 30.39
CA ARG A 52 7.91 9.59 30.18
C ARG A 52 9.20 8.86 29.85
N ILE A 53 9.76 9.15 28.68
CA ILE A 53 11.09 8.71 28.27
C ILE A 53 12.03 9.90 28.45
N THR A 54 12.98 9.80 29.38
CA THR A 54 14.04 10.80 29.60
C THR A 54 15.32 10.32 28.94
N ILE A 55 15.80 11.05 27.94
CA ILE A 55 16.99 10.75 27.15
C ILE A 55 18.14 11.64 27.64
N THR A 56 19.15 11.02 28.25
CA THR A 56 20.35 11.69 28.78
C THR A 56 21.58 11.47 27.91
N GLY A 57 21.60 10.37 27.14
CA GLY A 57 22.60 10.08 26.10
C GLY A 57 21.89 9.86 24.79
N ALA A 58 22.07 10.78 23.84
CA ALA A 58 21.37 10.76 22.56
C ALA A 58 21.78 9.57 21.66
N GLY A 59 23.09 9.29 21.57
CA GLY A 59 23.64 8.35 20.61
C GLY A 59 23.09 8.54 19.18
N ARG A 60 22.95 7.45 18.42
CA ARG A 60 22.36 7.49 17.06
C ARG A 60 20.84 7.45 17.09
N GLN A 61 20.18 7.99 16.06
CA GLN A 61 18.75 7.82 15.84
C GLN A 61 18.38 6.33 15.80
N GLY A 62 17.32 5.95 16.51
CA GLY A 62 16.90 4.56 16.65
C GLY A 62 17.75 3.71 17.60
N GLY A 63 18.67 4.32 18.35
CA GLY A 63 19.45 3.66 19.39
C GLY A 63 18.71 3.52 20.74
N ILE A 64 17.52 4.11 20.86
CA ILE A 64 16.64 3.99 22.03
C ILE A 64 15.27 3.54 21.54
N GLU A 65 14.75 2.46 22.11
CA GLU A 65 13.48 1.85 21.70
C GLU A 65 12.54 1.71 22.90
N PHE A 66 11.39 2.37 22.87
CA PHE A 66 10.28 2.10 23.78
C PHE A 66 9.23 1.25 23.06
N THR A 67 9.02 0.03 23.54
CA THR A 67 8.44 -1.03 22.71
C THR A 67 7.37 -1.82 23.43
N GLN A 68 6.30 -2.18 22.70
CA GLN A 68 5.42 -3.28 23.05
C GLN A 68 5.53 -4.41 22.01
N SER A 69 5.80 -5.62 22.47
CA SER A 69 6.08 -6.78 21.62
C SER A 69 4.89 -7.75 21.52
N ARG A 70 5.01 -8.76 20.66
CA ARG A 70 4.05 -9.86 20.50
C ARG A 70 2.66 -9.38 20.08
N ARG A 71 2.61 -8.42 19.16
CA ARG A 71 1.36 -8.00 18.50
C ARG A 71 1.09 -8.92 17.33
N SER A 72 -0.18 -9.26 17.14
CA SER A 72 -0.63 -10.04 15.99
C SER A 72 -1.08 -9.10 14.88
N LEU A 73 -0.58 -9.35 13.67
CA LEU A 73 -0.99 -8.68 12.45
C LEU A 73 -1.34 -9.73 11.41
N GLU A 74 -2.25 -9.40 10.52
CA GLU A 74 -2.64 -10.24 9.39
C GLU A 74 -2.28 -9.54 8.08
N GLN A 75 -1.61 -10.25 7.18
CA GLN A 75 -1.17 -9.70 5.89
C GLN A 75 -2.33 -9.05 5.15
N GLY A 76 -2.08 -7.87 4.59
CA GLY A 76 -2.98 -7.04 3.79
C GLY A 76 -4.18 -6.47 4.52
N LYS A 77 -4.22 -6.55 5.86
CA LYS A 77 -5.14 -5.75 6.67
C LYS A 77 -4.50 -4.41 7.02
N SER A 78 -5.32 -3.36 7.02
CA SER A 78 -4.94 -2.02 7.48
C SER A 78 -5.08 -1.92 9.00
N TYR A 79 -4.19 -1.17 9.65
CA TYR A 79 -4.22 -0.89 11.08
C TYR A 79 -4.01 0.60 11.34
N ASN A 80 -4.69 1.12 12.37
CA ASN A 80 -4.46 2.45 12.91
C ASN A 80 -3.66 2.34 14.21
N SER A 81 -2.45 2.91 14.22
CA SER A 81 -1.68 3.18 15.43
C SER A 81 -1.95 4.62 15.87
N THR A 82 -2.66 4.80 16.98
CA THR A 82 -3.04 6.10 17.51
C THR A 82 -2.37 6.34 18.86
N PHE A 83 -1.90 7.54 19.13
CA PHE A 83 -1.36 7.91 20.44
C PHE A 83 -1.34 9.43 20.60
N TRP A 84 -1.26 9.89 21.83
CA TRP A 84 -0.91 11.27 22.15
C TRP A 84 0.58 11.36 22.45
N ALA A 85 1.25 12.38 21.95
CA ALA A 85 2.65 12.62 22.25
C ALA A 85 2.96 14.10 22.45
N ARG A 86 3.97 14.38 23.27
CA ARG A 86 4.63 15.69 23.39
C ARG A 86 6.09 15.52 23.77
N ALA A 87 6.89 16.54 23.56
CA ALA A 87 8.30 16.57 23.98
C ALA A 87 8.62 17.81 24.83
N SER A 88 9.78 17.82 25.48
CA SER A 88 10.27 18.98 26.23
C SER A 88 10.78 20.09 25.32
N ARG A 89 11.09 19.74 24.07
CA ARG A 89 11.51 20.62 22.97
C ARG A 89 11.16 19.94 21.63
N PRO A 90 11.08 20.66 20.51
CA PRO A 90 10.87 20.03 19.22
C PRO A 90 11.92 18.95 18.92
N MET A 91 11.48 17.77 18.49
CA MET A 91 12.33 16.62 18.13
C MET A 91 11.56 15.59 17.31
N GLU A 92 12.24 14.64 16.69
CA GLU A 92 11.62 13.60 15.87
C GLU A 92 11.41 12.29 16.63
N LEU A 93 10.25 11.66 16.42
CA LEU A 93 9.92 10.32 16.88
C LEU A 93 9.71 9.40 15.68
N LEU A 94 10.48 8.32 15.57
CA LEU A 94 10.26 7.29 14.55
C LEU A 94 9.38 6.18 15.11
N VAL A 95 8.26 5.87 14.45
CA VAL A 95 7.37 4.78 14.84
C VAL A 95 7.46 3.66 13.82
N ILE A 96 7.74 2.44 14.30
CA ILE A 96 7.95 1.26 13.46
C ILE A 96 7.13 0.07 13.96
N SER A 97 6.69 -0.75 13.01
CA SER A 97 6.28 -2.14 13.25
C SER A 97 7.28 -3.10 12.62
N SER A 98 8.00 -3.90 13.41
CA SER A 98 9.01 -4.82 12.88
C SER A 98 9.16 -6.13 13.65
N LYS A 99 9.77 -7.11 12.99
CA LYS A 99 10.33 -8.32 13.61
C LYS A 99 11.47 -7.96 14.55
N GLY A 100 11.67 -8.76 15.60
CA GLY A 100 12.93 -8.76 16.34
C GLY A 100 14.12 -9.30 15.55
N SER A 101 15.28 -9.33 16.20
CA SER A 101 16.47 -10.07 15.75
C SER A 101 16.09 -11.50 15.28
N PRO A 102 16.73 -12.04 14.21
CA PRO A 102 17.91 -11.52 13.52
C PRO A 102 17.64 -10.64 12.29
N ASN A 103 16.44 -10.67 11.71
CA ASN A 103 16.22 -10.10 10.37
C ASN A 103 15.61 -8.70 10.38
N TRP A 104 15.00 -8.26 11.48
CA TRP A 104 14.46 -6.90 11.63
C TRP A 104 13.47 -6.47 10.54
N ASP A 105 12.78 -7.45 9.94
CA ASP A 105 11.84 -7.24 8.83
C ASP A 105 10.78 -6.20 9.22
N ASN A 106 10.60 -5.17 8.39
CA ASN A 106 9.53 -4.20 8.58
C ASN A 106 8.17 -4.81 8.19
N TYR A 107 7.17 -4.67 9.05
CA TYR A 107 5.84 -5.24 8.86
C TYR A 107 4.81 -4.26 8.29
N GLY A 108 5.21 -3.06 7.89
CA GLY A 108 4.38 -2.10 7.15
C GLY A 108 4.39 -0.69 7.72
N LEU A 109 4.71 -0.52 9.00
CA LEU A 109 4.79 0.80 9.65
C LEU A 109 6.24 1.27 9.74
N SER A 110 6.51 2.45 9.20
CA SER A 110 7.76 3.21 9.38
C SER A 110 7.50 4.68 9.07
N GLN A 111 7.21 5.48 10.10
CA GLN A 111 6.86 6.90 9.92
C GLN A 111 7.55 7.77 10.97
N THR A 112 8.12 8.90 10.54
CA THR A 112 8.71 9.91 11.41
C THR A 112 7.67 10.98 11.76
N VAL A 113 7.52 11.26 13.04
CA VAL A 113 6.55 12.21 13.59
C VAL A 113 7.31 13.37 14.25
N PRO A 114 7.13 14.62 13.79
CA PRO A 114 7.67 15.77 14.48
C PRO A 114 6.91 16.01 15.78
N LEU A 115 7.62 16.00 16.90
CA LEU A 115 7.09 16.33 18.22
C LEU A 115 7.23 17.81 18.52
N THR A 116 6.24 18.36 19.21
CA THR A 116 6.26 19.74 19.72
C THR A 116 6.19 19.74 21.24
N THR A 117 6.23 20.93 21.85
CA THR A 117 6.03 21.09 23.29
C THR A 117 4.57 20.99 23.73
N GLN A 118 3.64 20.79 22.80
CA GLN A 118 2.22 20.59 23.08
C GLN A 118 1.82 19.14 22.82
N TRP A 119 0.80 18.68 23.54
CA TRP A 119 0.17 17.39 23.25
C TRP A 119 -0.48 17.44 21.86
N GLN A 120 -0.18 16.43 21.04
CA GLN A 120 -0.79 16.23 19.75
C GLN A 120 -1.29 14.81 19.62
N SER A 121 -2.46 14.65 18.99
CA SER A 121 -2.97 13.35 18.58
C SER A 121 -2.26 12.94 17.29
N VAL A 122 -1.72 11.73 17.28
CA VAL A 122 -1.04 11.15 16.14
C VAL A 122 -1.82 9.92 15.72
N THR A 123 -2.14 9.82 14.42
CA THR A 123 -2.76 8.64 13.81
C THR A 123 -1.90 8.20 12.64
N LEU A 124 -1.31 7.02 12.75
CA LEU A 124 -0.49 6.41 11.70
C LEU A 124 -1.25 5.20 11.14
N THR A 125 -1.59 5.25 9.86
CA THR A 125 -2.23 4.12 9.14
C THR A 125 -1.17 3.32 8.40
N PHE A 126 -1.21 1.99 8.51
CA PHE A 126 -0.34 1.11 7.74
C PHE A 126 -1.02 -0.20 7.39
N GLU A 127 -0.61 -0.81 6.28
CA GLU A 127 -1.02 -2.16 5.88
C GLU A 127 0.03 -3.17 6.34
N ALA A 128 -0.40 -4.25 6.99
CA ALA A 128 0.51 -5.29 7.42
C ALA A 128 1.04 -6.11 6.24
N ARG A 129 2.37 -6.19 6.08
CA ARG A 129 3.01 -6.90 4.97
C ARG A 129 3.05 -8.41 5.13
N ARG A 130 2.81 -8.92 6.34
CA ARG A 130 2.88 -10.35 6.69
C ARG A 130 1.88 -10.69 7.80
N THR A 131 1.42 -11.93 7.83
CA THR A 131 0.67 -12.49 8.95
C THR A 131 1.65 -12.97 10.00
N VAL A 132 1.63 -12.35 11.18
CA VAL A 132 2.64 -12.52 12.24
C VAL A 132 2.00 -12.43 13.63
N GLN A 133 2.69 -12.97 14.64
CA GLN A 133 2.30 -12.85 16.05
C GLN A 133 3.40 -12.20 16.92
N ASP A 134 4.53 -11.88 16.31
CA ASP A 134 5.74 -11.35 16.92
C ASP A 134 6.01 -9.89 16.56
N ALA A 135 5.02 -9.17 16.01
CA ALA A 135 5.19 -7.76 15.69
C ALA A 135 5.49 -6.94 16.95
N ARG A 136 6.41 -5.99 16.80
CA ARG A 136 6.78 -5.01 17.81
C ARG A 136 6.32 -3.64 17.36
N ILE A 137 5.53 -2.94 18.16
CA ILE A 137 5.26 -1.52 17.96
C ILE A 137 6.28 -0.75 18.77
N GLN A 138 7.11 0.02 18.07
CA GLN A 138 8.30 0.64 18.62
C GLN A 138 8.25 2.15 18.42
N PHE A 139 8.54 2.88 19.49
CA PHE A 139 8.80 4.31 19.49
C PHE A 139 10.31 4.50 19.61
N LEU A 140 10.94 4.91 18.51
CA LEU A 140 12.38 5.02 18.36
C LEU A 140 12.82 6.47 18.55
N PHE A 141 13.83 6.63 19.40
CA PHE A 141 14.46 7.90 19.71
C PHE A 141 15.97 7.82 19.50
N GLY A 142 16.64 8.96 19.61
CA GLY A 142 18.09 9.10 19.53
C GLY A 142 18.45 10.43 18.89
N GLY A 143 19.74 10.67 18.63
CA GLY A 143 20.24 11.89 17.97
C GLY A 143 20.16 13.16 18.84
N GLU A 144 19.25 13.19 19.81
CA GLU A 144 18.94 14.34 20.65
C GLU A 144 18.61 13.96 22.10
N THR A 145 19.01 14.79 23.07
CA THR A 145 18.62 14.63 24.49
C THR A 145 17.35 15.40 24.80
N GLY A 146 16.60 14.97 25.81
CA GLY A 146 15.34 15.60 26.19
C GLY A 146 14.36 14.62 26.82
N GLN A 147 13.10 15.03 26.90
CA GLN A 147 12.03 14.21 27.45
C GLN A 147 10.89 14.12 26.45
N VAL A 148 10.34 12.92 26.31
CA VAL A 148 9.13 12.66 25.52
C VAL A 148 8.09 12.02 26.42
N TRP A 149 6.85 12.47 26.29
CA TRP A 149 5.70 11.85 26.90
C TRP A 149 4.82 11.23 25.82
N ILE A 150 4.38 10.00 26.04
CA ILE A 150 3.44 9.28 25.21
C ILE A 150 2.28 8.85 26.09
N ASP A 151 1.06 8.94 25.56
CA ASP A 151 -0.17 8.58 26.26
C ASP A 151 -1.20 7.99 25.29
N GLU A 152 -2.19 7.26 25.82
CA GLU A 152 -3.33 6.70 25.08
C GLU A 152 -2.94 5.94 23.79
N VAL A 153 -1.92 5.07 23.88
CA VAL A 153 -1.47 4.26 22.74
C VAL A 153 -2.49 3.17 22.42
N SER A 154 -2.96 3.17 21.18
CA SER A 154 -3.90 2.19 20.65
C SER A 154 -3.40 1.68 19.30
N LEU A 155 -3.64 0.39 19.06
CA LEU A 155 -3.43 -0.25 17.76
C LEU A 155 -4.68 -1.07 17.48
N LYS A 156 -5.42 -0.71 16.44
CA LYS A 156 -6.63 -1.42 16.05
C LYS A 156 -6.57 -1.78 14.58
N GLU A 157 -7.10 -2.95 14.25
CA GLU A 157 -7.44 -3.27 12.87
C GLU A 157 -8.39 -2.18 12.36
N ARG A 158 -8.04 -1.54 11.26
CA ARG A 158 -8.94 -0.62 10.59
C ARG A 158 -10.03 -1.50 9.97
N GLY A 159 -11.29 -1.26 10.35
CA GLY A 159 -12.42 -2.00 9.77
C GLY A 159 -12.42 -1.92 8.24
N GLU A 160 -13.17 -2.84 7.61
CA GLU A 160 -13.35 -2.89 6.16
C GLU A 160 -13.51 -1.48 5.58
N GLU A 161 -12.56 -1.07 4.73
CA GLU A 161 -12.59 0.23 4.06
C GLU A 161 -13.55 0.21 2.88
N VAL A 162 -14.65 -0.54 3.00
CA VAL A 162 -15.71 -0.64 2.01
C VAL A 162 -16.84 0.27 2.46
N PHE A 163 -16.92 1.44 1.84
CA PHE A 163 -17.88 2.46 2.21
C PHE A 163 -19.13 2.35 1.34
N ARG A 164 -20.29 2.47 1.98
CA ARG A 164 -21.59 2.48 1.32
C ARG A 164 -22.33 3.76 1.66
N ARG A 165 -22.86 4.44 0.64
CA ARG A 165 -23.78 5.56 0.83
C ARG A 165 -25.00 5.41 -0.08
N ASP A 166 -26.16 5.24 0.55
CA ASP A 166 -27.44 5.22 -0.14
C ASP A 166 -27.97 6.65 -0.37
N PHE A 167 -28.51 6.86 -1.56
CA PHE A 167 -29.19 8.08 -1.99
C PHE A 167 -30.61 7.75 -2.43
N GLN A 168 -31.42 8.80 -2.62
CA GLN A 168 -32.82 8.64 -3.04
C GLN A 168 -32.95 7.85 -4.36
N HIS A 169 -32.04 8.07 -5.31
CA HIS A 169 -32.08 7.48 -6.66
C HIS A 169 -30.92 6.53 -6.96
N GLY A 170 -30.14 6.11 -5.96
CA GLY A 170 -28.98 5.28 -6.22
C GLY A 170 -28.14 4.94 -5.01
N LEU A 171 -26.96 4.40 -5.28
CA LEU A 171 -25.99 3.95 -4.30
C LEU A 171 -24.59 4.30 -4.76
N VAL A 172 -23.75 4.74 -3.83
CA VAL A 172 -22.30 4.85 -4.02
C VAL A 172 -21.61 3.81 -3.16
N LEU A 173 -20.70 3.05 -3.76
CA LEU A 173 -19.77 2.19 -3.06
C LEU A 173 -18.34 2.63 -3.34
N LEU A 174 -17.48 2.54 -2.32
CA LEU A 174 -16.04 2.77 -2.45
C LEU A 174 -15.31 1.61 -1.79
N ASN A 175 -14.39 0.99 -2.51
CA ASN A 175 -13.41 0.06 -1.96
C ASN A 175 -12.11 0.80 -1.69
N GLY A 176 -11.91 1.28 -0.46
CA GLY A 176 -10.66 1.88 -0.01
C GLY A 176 -9.59 0.87 0.38
N THR A 177 -9.77 -0.43 0.11
CA THR A 177 -8.78 -1.46 0.42
C THR A 177 -7.87 -1.73 -0.79
N ARG A 178 -6.66 -2.25 -0.54
CA ARG A 178 -5.75 -2.74 -1.61
C ARG A 178 -6.12 -4.13 -2.15
N ARG A 179 -7.32 -4.61 -1.82
CA ARG A 179 -7.82 -5.93 -2.19
C ARG A 179 -9.14 -5.78 -2.93
N ARG A 180 -9.45 -6.71 -3.81
CA ARG A 180 -10.78 -6.80 -4.40
C ARG A 180 -11.83 -7.05 -3.32
N GLN A 181 -12.94 -6.33 -3.38
CA GLN A 181 -14.05 -6.48 -2.45
C GLN A 181 -15.33 -6.80 -3.20
N THR A 182 -16.12 -7.72 -2.68
CA THR A 182 -17.43 -8.09 -3.24
C THR A 182 -18.51 -7.70 -2.25
N VAL A 183 -19.39 -6.79 -2.68
CA VAL A 183 -20.41 -6.18 -1.83
C VAL A 183 -21.78 -6.66 -2.29
N ASP A 184 -22.54 -7.24 -1.37
CA ASP A 184 -23.96 -7.48 -1.57
C ASP A 184 -24.73 -6.16 -1.44
N VAL A 185 -25.39 -5.73 -2.52
CA VAL A 185 -26.15 -4.48 -2.55
C VAL A 185 -27.63 -4.68 -2.28
N GLY A 186 -28.11 -5.93 -2.31
CA GLY A 186 -29.52 -6.29 -2.23
C GLY A 186 -30.29 -5.99 -3.51
N ASP A 187 -31.60 -6.23 -3.46
CA ASP A 187 -32.50 -5.95 -4.58
C ASP A 187 -32.74 -4.44 -4.79
N GLY A 188 -33.20 -4.09 -5.99
CA GLY A 188 -33.64 -2.72 -6.31
C GLY A 188 -32.53 -1.78 -6.80
N TYR A 189 -31.35 -2.31 -7.14
CA TYR A 189 -30.27 -1.57 -7.78
C TYR A 189 -29.98 -2.09 -9.18
N MET A 190 -29.49 -1.20 -10.03
CA MET A 190 -29.08 -1.49 -11.40
C MET A 190 -27.80 -0.71 -11.74
N HIS A 191 -27.03 -1.20 -12.70
CA HIS A 191 -25.97 -0.38 -13.28
C HIS A 191 -26.57 0.88 -13.92
N LEU A 192 -25.77 1.94 -14.02
CA LEU A 192 -26.18 3.08 -14.86
C LEU A 192 -26.27 2.62 -16.32
N LYS A 193 -26.87 3.43 -17.18
CA LYS A 193 -26.93 3.15 -18.63
C LYS A 193 -26.05 4.15 -19.37
N GLY A 194 -25.04 3.67 -20.08
CA GLY A 194 -24.17 4.55 -20.86
C GLY A 194 -22.95 3.87 -21.46
N ALA A 195 -22.21 4.63 -22.27
CA ALA A 195 -20.98 4.17 -22.90
C ALA A 195 -19.73 4.37 -22.02
N GLN A 196 -19.90 4.98 -20.86
CA GLN A 196 -18.86 5.19 -19.86
C GLN A 196 -18.54 3.88 -19.12
N ALA A 197 -17.32 3.77 -18.61
CA ALA A 197 -16.81 2.65 -17.80
C ALA A 197 -16.73 1.30 -18.53
N PRO A 198 -15.51 0.80 -18.81
CA PRO A 198 -15.28 -0.62 -19.10
C PRO A 198 -15.92 -1.51 -18.03
N LYS A 199 -16.44 -2.67 -18.44
CA LYS A 199 -16.97 -3.70 -17.53
C LYS A 199 -15.88 -4.20 -16.58
N TYR A 200 -14.66 -4.33 -17.09
CA TYR A 200 -13.48 -4.64 -16.30
C TYR A 200 -12.42 -3.58 -16.59
N GLN A 201 -11.82 -3.02 -15.54
CA GLN A 201 -10.70 -2.09 -15.64
C GLN A 201 -9.83 -2.22 -14.39
N TYR A 202 -8.53 -2.46 -14.56
CA TYR A 202 -7.61 -2.59 -13.44
C TYR A 202 -6.16 -2.40 -13.88
N ILE A 203 -5.29 -2.15 -12.90
CA ILE A 203 -3.86 -2.05 -13.07
C ILE A 203 -3.19 -3.29 -12.45
N LEU A 204 -2.22 -3.85 -13.17
CA LEU A 204 -1.34 -4.90 -12.68
C LEU A 204 0.05 -4.31 -12.50
N ASP A 205 0.45 -4.14 -11.25
CA ASP A 205 1.77 -3.65 -10.84
C ASP A 205 2.80 -4.80 -10.88
N ASP A 206 4.08 -4.48 -11.04
CA ASP A 206 5.21 -5.42 -10.88
C ASP A 206 5.60 -5.64 -9.40
N GLY A 207 5.05 -4.85 -8.49
CA GLY A 207 5.19 -5.01 -7.05
C GLY A 207 4.03 -5.78 -6.39
N GLY A 208 4.36 -6.66 -5.42
CA GLY A 208 3.42 -7.08 -4.37
C GLY A 208 2.25 -8.02 -4.77
N ASN A 209 2.09 -8.39 -6.04
CA ASN A 209 0.98 -9.22 -6.53
C ASN A 209 1.47 -10.60 -6.99
N GLU A 210 0.67 -11.66 -6.84
CA GLU A 210 1.03 -13.05 -7.21
C GLU A 210 1.24 -13.28 -8.74
N GLY A 211 0.88 -12.30 -9.58
CA GLY A 211 0.85 -12.42 -11.03
C GLY A 211 2.11 -11.96 -11.78
N PHE A 212 3.00 -11.17 -11.16
CA PHE A 212 4.25 -10.73 -11.79
C PHE A 212 5.38 -11.70 -11.49
N GLN A 213 6.11 -12.12 -12.53
CA GLN A 213 7.21 -13.07 -12.42
C GLN A 213 8.34 -12.70 -13.37
N THR A 214 9.56 -13.00 -12.96
CA THR A 214 10.75 -12.76 -13.76
C THR A 214 11.59 -14.02 -13.94
N THR A 215 12.32 -14.08 -15.05
CA THR A 215 13.40 -15.04 -15.29
C THR A 215 14.65 -14.26 -15.68
N GLY A 216 15.82 -14.71 -15.25
CA GLY A 216 17.07 -13.97 -15.43
C GLY A 216 17.33 -12.93 -14.32
N PRO A 217 18.38 -12.11 -14.44
CA PRO A 217 18.85 -11.23 -13.38
C PRO A 217 18.08 -9.90 -13.39
N TRP A 218 16.88 -9.91 -12.82
CA TRP A 218 16.10 -8.70 -12.57
C TRP A 218 16.37 -8.19 -11.15
N GLN A 219 16.39 -6.87 -11.00
CA GLN A 219 16.44 -6.21 -9.69
C GLN A 219 15.32 -5.18 -9.58
N GLU A 220 14.79 -5.02 -8.37
CA GLU A 220 13.87 -3.92 -8.07
C GLU A 220 14.67 -2.62 -7.90
N ILE A 221 14.23 -1.54 -8.54
CA ILE A 221 14.81 -0.20 -8.42
C ILE A 221 13.75 0.79 -7.91
N GLU A 222 14.17 1.75 -7.09
CA GLU A 222 13.30 2.86 -6.64
C GLU A 222 13.31 3.95 -7.71
N LEU A 223 12.16 4.18 -8.32
CA LEU A 223 12.01 5.08 -9.46
C LEU A 223 10.71 5.88 -9.36
N GLY A 224 10.49 6.51 -8.21
CA GLY A 224 9.38 7.43 -7.99
C GLY A 224 9.85 8.75 -7.41
N THR A 225 9.40 9.85 -8.00
CA THR A 225 9.64 11.17 -7.41
C THR A 225 8.80 11.30 -6.14
N LYS A 226 9.46 11.43 -4.99
CA LYS A 226 8.77 11.50 -3.69
C LYS A 226 7.87 12.74 -3.64
N GLU A 227 6.69 12.61 -3.04
CA GLU A 227 5.63 13.64 -2.99
C GLU A 227 6.08 15.02 -2.47
N TRP A 228 7.20 15.09 -1.74
CA TRP A 228 7.77 16.34 -1.22
C TRP A 228 8.76 17.03 -2.18
N HIS A 229 9.14 16.39 -3.29
CA HIS A 229 9.92 17.03 -4.34
C HIS A 229 9.01 17.93 -5.16
N ALA A 230 9.21 19.25 -5.06
CA ALA A 230 8.57 20.26 -5.92
C ALA A 230 9.50 20.75 -7.05
N ILE A 231 10.61 20.03 -7.29
CA ILE A 231 11.64 20.41 -8.26
C ILE A 231 11.77 19.29 -9.30
N PRO A 232 11.65 19.60 -10.61
CA PRO A 232 11.80 18.62 -11.69
C PRO A 232 13.25 18.09 -11.80
N PRO A 233 13.48 16.96 -12.51
CA PRO A 233 12.51 16.18 -13.26
C PRO A 233 11.61 15.31 -12.38
N TYR A 234 10.34 15.18 -12.77
CA TYR A 234 9.38 14.25 -12.18
C TYR A 234 9.33 12.98 -13.03
N TYR A 235 9.26 11.83 -12.38
CA TYR A 235 9.17 10.50 -12.97
C TYR A 235 8.43 9.58 -12.01
N HIS A 236 7.60 8.70 -12.55
CA HIS A 236 6.66 7.92 -11.75
C HIS A 236 6.65 6.47 -12.19
N ALA A 237 7.34 5.60 -11.47
CA ALA A 237 7.02 4.19 -11.48
C ALA A 237 5.81 3.92 -10.57
N TRP A 238 4.98 2.93 -10.91
CA TRP A 238 3.88 2.55 -10.01
C TRP A 238 4.44 2.09 -8.67
N ASN A 239 3.76 2.48 -7.58
CA ASN A 239 4.24 2.23 -6.23
C ASN A 239 5.68 2.75 -5.93
N ASN A 240 6.17 3.71 -6.73
CA ASN A 240 7.53 4.28 -6.71
C ASN A 240 8.67 3.30 -7.03
N ARG A 241 8.37 2.13 -7.61
CA ARG A 241 9.37 1.10 -7.90
C ARG A 241 9.08 0.44 -9.23
N CYS A 242 10.13 -0.07 -9.87
CA CYS A 242 9.99 -0.93 -11.03
C CYS A 242 11.08 -2.00 -11.03
N HIS A 243 11.03 -2.97 -11.93
CA HIS A 243 12.08 -3.96 -12.13
C HIS A 243 12.96 -3.61 -13.34
N GLU A 244 14.27 -3.70 -13.15
CA GLU A 244 15.29 -3.49 -14.16
C GLU A 244 15.99 -4.82 -14.49
N LEU A 245 16.14 -5.13 -15.77
CA LEU A 245 16.94 -6.27 -16.21
C LEU A 245 18.43 -5.88 -16.26
N THR A 246 19.22 -6.46 -15.37
CA THR A 246 20.66 -6.15 -15.22
C THR A 246 21.58 -7.01 -16.10
N GLY A 247 21.04 -7.99 -16.82
CA GLY A 247 21.78 -8.91 -17.68
C GLY A 247 21.29 -8.89 -19.13
N SER A 248 21.95 -9.67 -19.98
CA SER A 248 21.60 -9.74 -21.41
C SER A 248 20.45 -10.69 -21.75
N THR A 249 19.99 -11.48 -20.78
CA THR A 249 18.90 -12.45 -20.95
C THR A 249 17.93 -12.39 -19.77
N GLY A 250 16.65 -12.46 -20.07
CA GLY A 250 15.60 -12.51 -19.06
C GLY A 250 14.24 -12.13 -19.63
N GLU A 251 13.19 -12.57 -18.96
CA GLU A 251 11.81 -12.24 -19.29
C GLU A 251 11.09 -11.74 -18.04
N ALA A 252 10.19 -10.78 -18.22
CA ALA A 252 9.21 -10.40 -17.22
C ALA A 252 7.81 -10.81 -17.72
N THR A 253 6.96 -11.33 -16.85
CA THR A 253 5.62 -11.80 -17.20
C THR A 253 4.60 -11.33 -16.18
N TRP A 254 3.47 -10.83 -16.66
CA TRP A 254 2.29 -10.56 -15.84
C TRP A 254 1.17 -11.51 -16.27
N ASP A 255 0.66 -12.32 -15.35
CA ASP A 255 -0.66 -12.96 -15.52
C ASP A 255 -1.72 -11.86 -15.62
N LEU A 256 -2.51 -11.86 -16.70
CA LEU A 256 -3.53 -10.83 -16.89
C LEU A 256 -4.70 -10.97 -15.91
N ASP A 257 -4.83 -12.13 -15.27
CA ASP A 257 -5.83 -12.39 -14.24
C ASP A 257 -7.23 -11.93 -14.70
N LEU A 258 -7.65 -12.36 -15.89
CA LEU A 258 -8.88 -11.84 -16.50
C LEU A 258 -10.12 -12.10 -15.64
N ARG A 259 -10.97 -11.09 -15.51
CA ARG A 259 -12.24 -11.16 -14.76
C ARG A 259 -13.35 -11.91 -15.48
N GLY A 260 -13.19 -12.14 -16.78
CA GLY A 260 -14.12 -12.89 -17.61
C GLY A 260 -13.65 -12.94 -19.06
N PRO A 261 -14.37 -13.65 -19.94
CA PRO A 261 -14.14 -13.55 -21.38
C PRO A 261 -14.61 -12.19 -21.90
N GLY A 262 -13.95 -11.68 -22.93
CA GLY A 262 -14.33 -10.42 -23.57
C GLY A 262 -13.28 -9.91 -24.55
N GLN A 263 -13.51 -8.69 -25.05
CA GLN A 263 -12.52 -7.96 -25.83
C GLN A 263 -11.76 -6.98 -24.93
N TYR A 264 -10.43 -7.05 -24.93
CA TYR A 264 -9.59 -6.28 -24.04
C TYR A 264 -8.60 -5.40 -24.78
N THR A 265 -8.40 -4.20 -24.25
CA THR A 265 -7.25 -3.35 -24.56
C THR A 265 -6.24 -3.47 -23.43
N ILE A 266 -4.97 -3.61 -23.79
CA ILE A 266 -3.85 -3.74 -22.86
C ILE A 266 -2.86 -2.63 -23.16
N GLN A 267 -2.53 -1.88 -22.12
CA GLN A 267 -1.53 -0.82 -22.16
C GLN A 267 -0.42 -1.10 -21.14
N VAL A 268 0.76 -0.57 -21.42
CA VAL A 268 1.95 -0.69 -20.57
C VAL A 268 2.40 0.69 -20.12
N TRP A 269 3.06 0.76 -18.97
CA TRP A 269 3.61 1.98 -18.40
C TRP A 269 5.10 1.78 -18.09
N TRP A 270 5.87 2.85 -18.16
CA TRP A 270 7.22 2.96 -17.59
C TRP A 270 7.49 4.41 -17.21
N ALA A 271 8.37 4.63 -16.24
CA ALA A 271 8.70 5.96 -15.77
C ALA A 271 9.50 6.78 -16.80
N ALA A 272 9.33 8.11 -16.80
CA ALA A 272 10.17 9.05 -17.55
C ALA A 272 11.51 9.33 -16.84
N ALA A 273 12.30 8.29 -16.59
CA ALA A 273 13.51 8.35 -15.76
C ALA A 273 14.59 9.31 -16.29
N PRO A 274 15.41 9.93 -15.41
CA PRO A 274 16.51 10.81 -15.84
C PRO A 274 17.54 10.13 -16.75
N ASP A 275 17.73 8.83 -16.59
CA ASP A 275 18.64 7.94 -17.32
C ASP A 275 17.92 7.08 -18.37
N ALA A 276 16.66 7.38 -18.71
CA ALA A 276 15.89 6.65 -19.70
C ALA A 276 16.60 6.60 -21.07
N ASN A 277 17.48 7.56 -21.39
CA ASN A 277 18.27 7.54 -22.63
C ASN A 277 19.17 6.29 -22.78
N GLU A 278 19.46 5.57 -21.70
CA GLU A 278 20.21 4.30 -21.69
C GLU A 278 19.31 3.06 -21.84
N TRP A 279 17.98 3.25 -21.79
CA TRP A 279 17.01 2.17 -21.87
C TRP A 279 16.84 1.65 -23.30
N THR A 280 16.29 0.45 -23.39
CA THR A 280 16.16 -0.27 -24.65
C THR A 280 15.16 0.40 -25.57
N LYS A 281 15.54 0.47 -26.84
CA LYS A 281 14.68 0.93 -27.93
C LYS A 281 13.84 -0.19 -28.54
N GLN A 282 13.97 -1.40 -27.99
CA GLN A 282 13.45 -2.64 -28.54
C GLN A 282 12.81 -3.49 -27.43
N ALA A 283 12.03 -2.88 -26.55
CA ALA A 283 11.26 -3.60 -25.54
C ALA A 283 10.11 -4.34 -26.22
N ALA A 284 10.19 -5.67 -26.29
CA ALA A 284 9.21 -6.50 -26.97
C ALA A 284 8.15 -7.00 -25.98
N TYR A 285 6.95 -6.41 -26.07
CA TYR A 285 5.76 -6.81 -25.31
C TYR A 285 4.91 -7.76 -26.15
N GLU A 286 4.59 -8.93 -25.60
CA GLU A 286 3.79 -9.96 -26.25
C GLU A 286 2.60 -10.35 -25.36
N VAL A 287 1.39 -10.26 -25.89
CA VAL A 287 0.20 -10.86 -25.25
C VAL A 287 0.15 -12.33 -25.67
N VAL A 288 0.32 -13.23 -24.71
CA VAL A 288 0.38 -14.67 -24.92
C VAL A 288 -0.86 -15.31 -24.31
N ALA A 289 -1.55 -16.19 -25.03
CA ALA A 289 -2.63 -17.02 -24.49
C ALA A 289 -2.60 -18.41 -25.15
N ALA A 290 -2.94 -19.44 -24.40
CA ALA A 290 -2.88 -20.85 -24.84
C ALA A 290 -1.50 -21.21 -25.49
N GLY A 291 -0.42 -20.62 -24.98
CA GLY A 291 0.95 -20.81 -25.46
C GLY A 291 1.27 -20.13 -26.80
N ARG A 292 0.41 -19.24 -27.31
CA ARG A 292 0.61 -18.52 -28.58
C ARG A 292 0.64 -17.02 -28.34
N VAL A 293 1.52 -16.31 -29.05
CA VAL A 293 1.49 -14.85 -29.11
C VAL A 293 0.29 -14.45 -29.96
N LEU A 294 -0.66 -13.72 -29.38
CA LEU A 294 -1.87 -13.25 -30.04
C LEU A 294 -1.74 -11.82 -30.56
N ALA A 295 -1.00 -10.99 -29.84
CA ALA A 295 -0.72 -9.60 -30.17
C ALA A 295 0.57 -9.15 -29.48
N GLY A 296 1.05 -7.96 -29.80
CA GLY A 296 2.23 -7.38 -29.17
C GLY A 296 2.73 -6.14 -29.88
N ALA A 297 3.69 -5.47 -29.25
CA ALA A 297 4.38 -4.32 -29.81
C ALA A 297 5.84 -4.28 -29.35
N THR A 298 6.69 -3.73 -30.19
CA THR A 298 8.06 -3.35 -29.80
C THR A 298 8.09 -1.86 -29.53
N LEU A 299 8.40 -1.47 -28.30
CA LEU A 299 8.39 -0.08 -27.85
C LEU A 299 9.80 0.42 -27.52
N ASP A 300 9.98 1.74 -27.65
CA ASP A 300 11.19 2.43 -27.24
C ASP A 300 11.00 3.02 -25.85
N GLN A 301 11.62 2.39 -24.85
CA GLN A 301 11.51 2.84 -23.46
C GLN A 301 12.37 4.07 -23.16
N SER A 302 13.26 4.46 -24.07
CA SER A 302 14.13 5.62 -23.86
C SER A 302 13.46 6.98 -24.03
N GLN A 303 12.17 6.95 -24.38
CA GLN A 303 11.36 8.14 -24.59
C GLN A 303 9.94 7.87 -24.12
N ALA A 304 9.16 8.95 -24.02
CA ALA A 304 7.72 8.85 -23.90
C ALA A 304 7.27 8.07 -22.64
N GLY A 305 8.06 8.07 -21.56
CA GLY A 305 7.65 7.55 -20.25
C GLY A 305 6.59 8.42 -19.58
N ASP A 306 6.10 7.98 -18.41
CA ASP A 306 5.01 8.61 -17.65
C ASP A 306 3.68 8.71 -18.43
N GLN A 307 3.41 7.75 -19.30
CA GLN A 307 2.13 7.62 -20.02
C GLN A 307 1.87 6.17 -20.41
N TRP A 308 0.61 5.86 -20.72
CA TRP A 308 0.17 4.55 -21.15
C TRP A 308 0.41 4.33 -22.65
N HIS A 309 0.97 3.17 -22.99
CA HIS A 309 1.22 2.76 -24.37
C HIS A 309 0.44 1.50 -24.71
N THR A 310 -0.41 1.56 -25.73
CA THR A 310 -1.23 0.42 -26.14
C THR A 310 -0.40 -0.62 -26.88
N ILE A 311 -0.41 -1.87 -26.40
CA ILE A 311 0.27 -3.01 -27.04
C ILE A 311 -0.71 -3.98 -27.72
N ALA A 312 -1.98 -3.93 -27.35
CA ALA A 312 -3.07 -4.67 -27.96
C ALA A 312 -4.39 -3.91 -27.74
N ALA A 313 -5.26 -3.89 -28.74
CA ALA A 313 -6.59 -3.28 -28.66
C ALA A 313 -7.64 -4.28 -29.16
N ASP A 314 -8.81 -4.27 -28.52
CA ASP A 314 -9.97 -5.11 -28.87
C ASP A 314 -9.64 -6.61 -29.03
N LEU A 315 -8.67 -7.08 -28.24
CA LEU A 315 -8.18 -8.46 -28.33
C LEU A 315 -9.14 -9.39 -27.60
N SER A 316 -9.68 -10.39 -28.33
CA SER A 316 -10.53 -11.42 -27.73
C SER A 316 -9.70 -12.33 -26.83
N LEU A 317 -9.99 -12.31 -25.53
CA LEU A 317 -9.31 -13.13 -24.54
C LEU A 317 -10.32 -13.82 -23.63
N ALA A 318 -9.89 -14.94 -23.05
CA ALA A 318 -10.70 -15.69 -22.10
C ALA A 318 -9.84 -16.29 -20.98
N PRO A 319 -10.33 -16.33 -19.73
CA PRO A 319 -9.53 -16.77 -18.59
C PRO A 319 -8.99 -18.20 -18.72
N GLN A 320 -9.73 -19.10 -19.38
CA GLN A 320 -9.30 -20.50 -19.55
C GLN A 320 -8.01 -20.66 -20.36
N ASP A 321 -7.69 -19.67 -21.20
CA ASP A 321 -6.48 -19.68 -22.04
C ASP A 321 -5.25 -19.15 -21.28
N LYS A 322 -5.41 -18.77 -20.00
CA LYS A 322 -4.37 -18.23 -19.11
C LYS A 322 -3.52 -17.14 -19.78
N PRO A 323 -4.17 -16.04 -20.22
CA PRO A 323 -3.45 -15.02 -20.96
C PRO A 323 -2.50 -14.25 -20.06
N CYS A 324 -1.31 -13.94 -20.56
CA CYS A 324 -0.29 -13.15 -19.88
C CYS A 324 0.33 -12.13 -20.84
N VAL A 325 0.97 -11.10 -20.30
CA VAL A 325 1.90 -10.26 -21.05
C VAL A 325 3.32 -10.70 -20.72
N ARG A 326 4.09 -11.01 -21.75
CA ARG A 326 5.52 -11.33 -21.66
C ARG A 326 6.33 -10.18 -22.24
N LEU A 327 7.33 -9.72 -21.49
CA LEU A 327 8.28 -8.68 -21.88
C LEU A 327 9.68 -9.27 -22.02
N LYS A 328 10.35 -8.94 -23.14
CA LYS A 328 11.71 -9.37 -23.47
C LYS A 328 12.53 -8.20 -24.02
N ASN A 329 13.85 -8.29 -23.90
CA ASN A 329 14.74 -7.31 -24.50
C ASN A 329 15.11 -7.74 -25.92
N GLY A 330 14.71 -6.95 -26.92
CA GLY A 330 15.13 -7.12 -28.31
C GLY A 330 16.38 -6.30 -28.68
N GLY A 331 16.95 -5.54 -27.74
CA GLY A 331 18.03 -4.59 -27.98
C GLY A 331 19.13 -4.64 -26.92
N GLY A 332 20.05 -3.67 -26.98
CA GLY A 332 21.21 -3.60 -26.08
C GLY A 332 21.09 -2.62 -24.90
N GLY A 333 19.99 -1.85 -24.82
CA GLY A 333 19.74 -0.94 -23.71
C GLY A 333 19.08 -1.64 -22.52
N VAL A 334 18.98 -0.93 -21.39
CA VAL A 334 18.33 -1.43 -20.17
C VAL A 334 16.84 -1.68 -20.41
N LEU A 335 16.33 -2.85 -20.02
CA LEU A 335 14.91 -3.17 -20.10
C LEU A 335 14.28 -2.99 -18.72
N VAL A 336 13.17 -2.25 -18.66
CA VAL A 336 12.41 -2.05 -17.43
C VAL A 336 11.00 -2.61 -17.52
N ALA A 337 10.48 -3.08 -16.40
CA ALA A 337 9.14 -3.64 -16.22
C ALA A 337 8.47 -2.92 -15.05
N ASP A 338 7.24 -2.47 -15.22
CA ASP A 338 6.50 -1.67 -14.23
C ASP A 338 5.03 -2.12 -14.23
N ALA A 339 4.11 -1.38 -14.84
CA ALA A 339 2.69 -1.70 -14.76
C ALA A 339 1.99 -1.94 -16.11
N LEU A 340 0.89 -2.69 -16.03
CA LEU A 340 -0.09 -2.85 -17.09
C LEU A 340 -1.42 -2.22 -16.72
N HIS A 341 -2.11 -1.65 -17.70
CA HIS A 341 -3.50 -1.23 -17.59
C HIS A 341 -4.34 -2.08 -18.54
N VAL A 342 -5.31 -2.81 -17.98
CA VAL A 342 -6.16 -3.75 -18.70
C VAL A 342 -7.60 -3.28 -18.59
N PHE A 343 -8.28 -3.14 -19.72
CA PHE A 343 -9.70 -2.77 -19.72
C PHE A 343 -10.49 -3.38 -20.87
N SER A 344 -11.75 -3.69 -20.60
CA SER A 344 -12.65 -4.36 -21.55
C SER A 344 -13.37 -3.37 -22.48
N ALA A 345 -13.76 -3.84 -23.66
CA ALA A 345 -14.64 -3.11 -24.57
C ALA A 345 -16.10 -3.14 -24.10
N GLU A 346 -16.51 -4.24 -23.48
CA GLU A 346 -17.80 -4.38 -22.80
C GLU A 346 -17.96 -3.28 -21.74
N ARG A 347 -19.18 -2.80 -21.54
CA ARG A 347 -19.47 -1.69 -20.63
C ARG A 347 -20.11 -2.19 -19.35
N TYR A 348 -19.66 -1.62 -18.24
CA TYR A 348 -20.28 -1.86 -16.95
C TYR A 348 -21.67 -1.24 -16.89
N ASN A 349 -21.83 -0.06 -17.49
CA ASN A 349 -23.08 0.68 -17.50
C ASN A 349 -24.08 0.15 -18.55
N ASP A 350 -24.47 -1.11 -18.40
CA ASP A 350 -25.39 -1.84 -19.27
C ASP A 350 -26.88 -1.65 -18.89
N GLY A 351 -27.16 -1.11 -17.70
CA GLY A 351 -28.51 -0.95 -17.17
C GLY A 351 -29.14 -2.25 -16.65
N GLU A 352 -28.37 -3.31 -16.46
CA GLU A 352 -28.87 -4.55 -15.86
C GLU A 352 -29.07 -4.40 -14.35
N ALA A 353 -30.02 -5.16 -13.81
CA ALA A 353 -30.23 -5.25 -12.37
C ALA A 353 -29.03 -5.95 -11.70
N VAL A 354 -28.63 -5.47 -10.52
CA VAL A 354 -27.47 -6.00 -9.80
C VAL A 354 -27.78 -6.17 -8.32
N GLN A 355 -27.41 -7.34 -7.79
CA GLN A 355 -27.51 -7.66 -6.36
C GLN A 355 -26.13 -7.72 -5.69
N ARG A 356 -25.05 -7.81 -6.47
CA ARG A 356 -23.69 -7.91 -5.96
C ARG A 356 -22.73 -7.22 -6.90
N VAL A 357 -21.86 -6.38 -6.33
CA VAL A 357 -20.82 -5.68 -7.09
C VAL A 357 -19.45 -6.08 -6.57
N THR A 358 -18.56 -6.36 -7.50
CA THR A 358 -17.15 -6.60 -7.22
C THR A 358 -16.35 -5.36 -7.62
N LEU A 359 -15.68 -4.74 -6.66
CA LEU A 359 -14.84 -3.55 -6.84
C LEU A 359 -13.37 -3.96 -6.81
N GLU A 360 -12.58 -3.44 -7.74
CA GLU A 360 -11.12 -3.60 -7.73
C GLU A 360 -10.48 -2.79 -6.58
N PRO A 361 -9.21 -3.05 -6.23
CA PRO A 361 -8.49 -2.25 -5.23
C PRO A 361 -8.61 -0.75 -5.49
N MET A 362 -8.90 0.04 -4.46
CA MET A 362 -9.02 1.50 -4.56
C MET A 362 -10.06 2.02 -5.57
N ASP A 363 -11.05 1.20 -5.92
CA ASP A 363 -12.09 1.51 -6.90
C ASP A 363 -13.40 1.97 -6.26
N GLY A 364 -14.27 2.62 -7.03
CA GLY A 364 -15.58 3.08 -6.59
C GLY A 364 -16.62 3.06 -7.69
N ILE A 365 -17.88 2.93 -7.31
CA ILE A 365 -18.98 2.80 -8.26
C ILE A 365 -20.24 3.52 -7.83
N ILE A 366 -21.06 3.85 -8.83
CA ILE A 366 -22.38 4.42 -8.67
C ILE A 366 -23.39 3.48 -9.32
N LEU A 367 -24.44 3.13 -8.59
CA LEU A 367 -25.57 2.36 -9.08
C LEU A 367 -26.84 3.22 -9.10
N GLY A 368 -27.72 2.96 -10.05
CA GLY A 368 -29.07 3.51 -10.08
C GLY A 368 -30.01 2.68 -9.20
N ARG A 369 -31.03 3.31 -8.62
CA ARG A 369 -32.14 2.60 -7.97
C ARG A 369 -33.19 2.26 -9.02
N ILE A 370 -33.66 1.01 -9.03
CA ILE A 370 -34.76 0.58 -9.87
C ILE A 370 -36.03 1.24 -9.35
N GLU A 371 -36.56 2.21 -10.09
CA GLU A 371 -37.85 2.79 -9.77
C GLU A 371 -38.94 1.77 -10.10
N THR A 372 -39.51 1.15 -9.06
CA THR A 372 -40.80 0.48 -9.22
C THR A 372 -41.82 1.57 -9.52
N ARG A 373 -42.29 1.67 -10.77
CA ARG A 373 -43.52 2.40 -11.03
C ARG A 373 -44.60 1.76 -10.15
N GLY A 374 -45.08 2.51 -9.17
CA GLY A 374 -46.27 2.13 -8.44
C GLY A 374 -47.44 1.93 -9.41
N PRO A 375 -48.45 1.13 -9.03
CA PRO A 375 -49.61 0.83 -9.86
C PRO A 375 -50.34 2.08 -10.34
#